data_AF-A0A226DBX4-F1
#
_entry.id   AF-A0A226DBX4-F1
#
_cell.length_a   1.000
_cell.length_b   1.000
_cell.length_c   1.000
_cell.angle_alpha   90.00
_cell.angle_beta   90.00
_cell.angle_gamma   90.00
#
_symmetry.space_group_name_H-M   'P 1'
#
loop_
_entity.id
_entity.type
_entity.pdbx_description
1 polymer ?
#
loop_
_entity_poly.entity_id
_entity_poly.type
_entity_poly.pdbx_seq_one_letter_code
_entity_poly.pdbx_strand_id
1 'polypeptide(L)'
;MEALNVFDETDFGFTGVETEILSLAPNTCVTSGIAMPYALKIMQDCIIDYQDQKKKKLVSGIIYHSNHNDKMAPVPIFTTSPVCLPNEGDFDDDWGILYTVIFFKVYAFLVEMDFAKHKIRFMDSLADYLSQVQKKAIFNAIRDVLRERYSIVDWVFENKGSARQGINDCVILSLMNLKARLLDLDHMLPQHVNLYDAGEYRDNMIEELMKTTDIGSTFFAKCKSSKAVLNQINRREVQRKKIFELLTKRNLIAKIYNRMENIQAQLDDGTTNPYFTQLEVRLHRLQGELEKDVEEHELDFARNRALRNSQVT
;
A
#
# COMPACT_ATOMS: atom_id res chain seq x y z
N MET A 1 -11.51 -12.55 12.84
CA MET A 1 -10.05 -12.69 12.91
C MET A 1 -9.46 -11.35 12.57
N GLU A 2 -8.85 -10.66 13.53
CA GLU A 2 -8.23 -9.36 13.28
C GLU A 2 -7.01 -9.51 12.37
N ALA A 3 -6.76 -8.48 11.56
CA ALA A 3 -5.54 -8.42 10.78
C ALA A 3 -4.36 -8.19 11.73
N LEU A 4 -3.23 -8.86 11.46
CA LEU A 4 -2.04 -8.71 12.28
C LEU A 4 -1.23 -7.51 11.81
N ASN A 5 -0.67 -6.76 12.75
CA ASN A 5 0.43 -5.85 12.47
C ASN A 5 1.72 -6.66 12.48
N VAL A 6 2.35 -6.81 11.32
CA VAL A 6 3.47 -7.73 11.07
C VAL A 6 4.74 -7.03 10.62
N PHE A 7 4.70 -5.73 10.40
CA PHE A 7 5.87 -4.88 10.16
C PHE A 7 5.66 -3.51 10.82
N ASP A 8 6.73 -2.75 10.98
CA ASP A 8 6.69 -1.47 11.70
C ASP A 8 5.93 -0.41 10.92
N GLU A 9 5.11 0.35 11.64
CA GLU A 9 4.56 1.59 11.12
C GLU A 9 5.69 2.62 11.00
N THR A 10 5.66 3.42 9.94
CA THR A 10 6.65 4.48 9.73
C THR A 10 6.00 5.84 9.88
N ASP A 11 6.82 6.87 10.05
CA ASP A 11 6.38 8.27 10.13
C ASP A 11 5.61 8.75 8.89
N PHE A 12 5.54 7.93 7.84
CA PHE A 12 4.72 8.16 6.66
C PHE A 12 3.24 7.76 6.82
N GLY A 13 2.82 7.29 8.00
CA GLY A 13 1.41 7.04 8.32
C GLY A 13 0.81 5.79 7.66
N PHE A 14 1.66 4.83 7.29
CA PHE A 14 1.23 3.54 6.74
C PHE A 14 1.11 2.48 7.82
N THR A 15 0.00 1.75 7.83
CA THR A 15 -0.28 0.70 8.82
C THR A 15 0.48 -0.58 8.49
N GLY A 16 1.10 -1.19 9.50
CA GLY A 16 1.90 -2.43 9.41
C GLY A 16 1.12 -3.72 9.11
N VAL A 17 -0.07 -3.60 8.51
CA VAL A 17 -1.07 -4.65 8.45
C VAL A 17 -0.67 -5.73 7.43
N GLU A 18 -0.80 -7.00 7.82
CA GLU A 18 -0.40 -8.15 7.01
C GLU A 18 -0.99 -8.16 5.59
N THR A 19 -2.15 -7.54 5.36
CA THR A 19 -2.78 -7.47 4.02
C THR A 19 -1.97 -6.68 3.01
N GLU A 20 -1.20 -5.68 3.45
CA GLU A 20 -0.34 -4.89 2.56
C GLU A 20 0.76 -5.75 1.92
N ILE A 21 1.23 -6.78 2.63
CA ILE A 21 2.24 -7.73 2.14
C ILE A 21 1.75 -8.49 0.90
N LEU A 22 0.42 -8.64 0.71
CA LEU A 22 -0.12 -9.29 -0.49
C LEU A 22 0.25 -8.54 -1.78
N SER A 23 0.56 -7.23 -1.70
CA SER A 23 1.04 -6.44 -2.84
C SER A 23 2.45 -6.81 -3.32
N LEU A 24 3.18 -7.63 -2.55
CA LEU A 24 4.46 -8.20 -2.94
C LEU A 24 4.32 -9.52 -3.71
N ALA A 25 3.11 -10.06 -3.85
CA ALA A 25 2.90 -11.26 -4.64
C ALA A 25 3.36 -11.07 -6.11
N PRO A 26 3.80 -12.14 -6.80
CA PRO A 26 4.25 -12.05 -8.19
C PRO A 26 3.21 -11.38 -9.10
N ASN A 27 3.68 -10.51 -10.00
CA ASN A 27 2.85 -9.77 -10.96
C ASN A 27 1.77 -8.86 -10.32
N THR A 28 1.90 -8.50 -9.05
CA THR A 28 0.99 -7.53 -8.40
C THR A 28 1.65 -6.15 -8.25
N CYS A 29 0.83 -5.10 -8.25
CA CYS A 29 1.29 -3.74 -8.02
C CYS A 29 1.58 -3.55 -6.53
N VAL A 30 2.83 -3.23 -6.20
CA VAL A 30 3.23 -2.94 -4.81
C VAL A 30 2.59 -1.62 -4.38
N THR A 31 2.01 -1.60 -3.18
CA THR A 31 1.35 -0.41 -2.63
C THR A 31 2.37 0.59 -2.08
N SER A 32 1.98 1.85 -1.96
CA SER A 32 2.77 2.85 -1.24
C SER A 32 2.99 2.48 0.23
N GLY A 33 2.04 1.74 0.83
CA GLY A 33 2.10 1.22 2.18
C GLY A 33 3.23 0.20 2.42
N ILE A 34 3.72 -0.46 1.37
CA ILE A 34 4.93 -1.30 1.43
C ILE A 34 6.15 -0.55 0.93
N ALA A 35 6.01 0.18 -0.17
CA ALA A 35 7.12 0.80 -0.86
C ALA A 35 7.84 1.86 -0.01
N MET A 36 7.09 2.74 0.65
CA MET A 36 7.69 3.85 1.40
C MET A 36 8.34 3.38 2.71
N PRO A 37 7.75 2.47 3.51
CA PRO A 37 8.45 1.87 4.63
C PRO A 37 9.72 1.14 4.22
N TYR A 38 9.68 0.39 3.12
CA TYR A 38 10.87 -0.32 2.65
C TYR A 38 11.93 0.65 2.10
N ALA A 39 11.53 1.74 1.44
CA ALA A 39 12.45 2.80 1.05
C ALA A 39 13.13 3.44 2.28
N LEU A 40 12.40 3.65 3.38
CA LEU A 40 12.98 4.16 4.62
C LEU A 40 14.04 3.22 5.18
N LYS A 41 13.74 1.92 5.18
CA LYS A 41 14.71 0.90 5.56
C LYS A 41 15.97 0.96 4.69
N ILE A 42 15.84 1.08 3.37
CA ILE A 42 16.99 1.24 2.47
C ILE A 42 17.82 2.47 2.85
N MET A 43 17.18 3.59 3.17
CA MET A 43 17.88 4.81 3.61
C MET A 43 18.65 4.57 4.91
N GLN A 44 18.02 3.92 5.90
CA GLN A 44 18.64 3.58 7.18
C GLN A 44 19.81 2.60 7.04
N ASP A 45 19.68 1.61 6.15
CA ASP A 45 20.74 0.63 5.91
C ASP A 45 21.94 1.23 5.15
N CYS A 46 21.70 2.21 4.27
CA CYS A 46 22.75 2.77 3.40
C CYS A 46 23.39 4.06 3.97
N ILE A 47 22.74 4.74 4.91
CA ILE A 47 23.20 6.02 5.46
C ILE A 47 23.40 5.89 6.96
N ILE A 48 24.65 6.05 7.40
CA ILE A 48 25.02 6.11 8.82
C ILE A 48 24.27 7.26 9.50
N ASP A 49 23.68 6.98 10.66
CA ASP A 49 22.93 7.93 11.48
C ASP A 49 21.85 8.69 10.68
N TYR A 50 21.12 7.96 9.82
CA TYR A 50 20.11 8.52 8.91
C TYR A 50 19.13 9.51 9.57
N GLN A 51 18.72 9.24 10.81
CA GLN A 51 17.77 10.07 11.54
C GLN A 51 18.31 11.48 11.79
N ASP A 52 19.60 11.59 12.13
CA ASP A 52 20.21 12.85 12.57
C ASP A 52 20.86 13.64 11.41
N GLN A 53 21.21 12.98 10.31
CA GLN A 53 21.83 13.67 9.17
C GLN A 53 20.82 14.45 8.32
N LYS A 54 21.25 15.58 7.77
CA LYS A 54 20.42 16.54 7.03
C LYS A 54 20.61 16.53 5.50
N LYS A 55 21.56 15.73 4.99
CA LYS A 55 21.99 15.79 3.58
C LYS A 55 21.14 14.96 2.63
N LYS A 56 20.61 13.82 3.07
CA LYS A 56 19.81 12.93 2.23
C LYS A 56 18.53 12.56 2.96
N LYS A 57 17.36 13.03 2.56
CA LYS A 57 16.09 12.66 3.25
C LYS A 57 15.13 11.98 2.28
N LEU A 58 14.44 10.96 2.78
CA LEU A 58 13.29 10.37 2.11
C LEU A 58 12.04 11.12 2.53
N VAL A 59 11.24 11.51 1.56
CA VAL A 59 9.97 12.21 1.76
C VAL A 59 8.85 11.44 1.08
N SER A 60 7.64 11.53 1.62
CA SER A 60 6.43 10.94 1.04
C SER A 60 5.41 12.05 0.75
N GLY A 61 4.42 11.76 -0.09
CA GLY A 61 3.24 12.64 -0.22
C GLY A 61 3.41 13.91 -1.05
N ILE A 62 4.55 14.14 -1.72
CA ILE A 62 4.72 15.28 -2.66
C ILE A 62 3.69 15.21 -3.80
N ILE A 63 3.37 14.00 -4.26
CA ILE A 63 2.25 13.73 -5.16
C ILE A 63 1.54 12.50 -4.59
N TYR A 64 0.30 12.67 -4.12
CA TYR A 64 -0.49 11.57 -3.60
C TYR A 64 -1.35 10.94 -4.70
N HIS A 65 -1.17 9.64 -4.89
CA HIS A 65 -2.27 8.76 -5.27
C HIS A 65 -2.26 7.59 -4.29
N SER A 66 -3.40 7.31 -3.68
CA SER A 66 -3.63 5.98 -3.13
C SER A 66 -3.54 4.99 -4.29
N ASN A 67 -2.44 4.23 -4.36
CA ASN A 67 -2.32 3.08 -5.25
C ASN A 67 -3.27 2.01 -4.72
N HIS A 68 -4.56 2.21 -4.94
CA HIS A 68 -5.59 1.21 -4.79
C HIS A 68 -6.13 0.92 -6.18
N ASN A 69 -6.54 -0.33 -6.36
CA ASN A 69 -7.02 -1.00 -7.57
C ASN A 69 -8.21 -0.32 -8.30
N ASP A 70 -8.34 0.99 -8.26
CA ASP A 70 -9.45 1.73 -8.81
C ASP A 70 -9.11 2.24 -10.21
N LYS A 71 -9.57 1.49 -11.23
CA LYS A 71 -9.51 1.91 -12.63
C LYS A 71 -10.31 3.19 -12.91
N MET A 72 -11.15 3.63 -11.97
CA MET A 72 -12.04 4.78 -12.08
C MET A 72 -11.58 5.98 -11.23
N ALA A 73 -10.43 5.90 -10.55
CA ALA A 73 -9.95 7.01 -9.72
C ALA A 73 -9.86 8.30 -10.55
N PRO A 74 -10.60 9.37 -10.17
CA PRO A 74 -10.56 10.63 -10.87
C PRO A 74 -9.15 11.23 -10.78
N VAL A 75 -8.88 12.09 -11.77
CA VAL A 75 -7.69 12.94 -12.00
C VAL A 75 -6.80 13.15 -10.76
N PRO A 76 -5.45 13.09 -10.90
CA PRO A 76 -4.51 13.37 -9.81
C PRO A 76 -4.94 14.52 -8.90
N ILE A 77 -5.12 14.22 -7.62
CA ILE A 77 -5.11 15.24 -6.59
C ILE A 77 -3.64 15.48 -6.30
N PHE A 78 -3.04 16.43 -7.02
CA PHE A 78 -1.78 17.01 -6.61
C PHE A 78 -2.05 17.79 -5.33
N THR A 79 -1.98 17.12 -4.18
CA THR A 79 -1.88 17.81 -2.90
C THR A 79 -0.49 18.40 -2.85
N THR A 80 -0.35 19.64 -3.32
CA THR A 80 0.83 20.45 -3.08
C THR A 80 0.87 20.76 -1.59
N SER A 81 1.43 19.84 -0.81
CA SER A 81 1.48 19.91 0.63
C SER A 81 2.93 20.18 1.05
N PRO A 82 3.36 21.45 1.15
CA PRO A 82 4.73 21.78 1.52
C PRO A 82 5.09 21.28 2.93
N VAL A 83 4.10 20.99 3.77
CA VAL A 83 4.29 20.37 5.10
C VAL A 83 4.83 18.94 5.03
N CYS A 84 4.75 18.28 3.88
CA CYS A 84 5.36 16.96 3.66
C CYS A 84 6.87 17.04 3.37
N LEU A 85 7.42 18.25 3.20
CA LEU A 85 8.84 18.48 3.04
C LEU A 85 9.48 18.91 4.38
N PRO A 86 10.72 18.49 4.66
CA PRO A 86 11.41 18.88 5.89
C PRO A 86 11.58 20.40 5.99
N ASN A 87 11.74 20.91 7.21
CA ASN A 87 12.07 22.32 7.43
C ASN A 87 13.58 22.55 7.20
N GLU A 88 13.98 23.81 7.01
CA GLU A 88 15.40 24.24 6.97
C GLU A 88 16.19 23.81 8.23
N GLY A 89 15.50 23.58 9.36
CA GLY A 89 16.11 23.04 10.57
C GLY A 89 16.51 21.56 10.46
N ASP A 90 15.84 20.78 9.62
CA ASP A 90 15.92 19.31 9.56
C ASP A 90 16.55 18.79 8.26
N PHE A 91 16.76 19.69 7.30
CA PHE A 91 17.29 19.39 5.98
C PHE A 91 18.16 20.53 5.46
N ASP A 92 19.26 20.17 4.79
CA ASP A 92 20.18 21.10 4.14
C ASP A 92 19.59 21.47 2.77
N ASP A 93 18.91 22.61 2.67
CA ASP A 93 18.26 23.07 1.44
C ASP A 93 19.21 23.79 0.47
N ASP A 94 20.49 23.93 0.82
CA ASP A 94 21.53 24.39 -0.10
C ASP A 94 22.22 23.22 -0.82
N TRP A 95 22.53 22.14 -0.09
CA TRP A 95 23.37 21.04 -0.58
C TRP A 95 22.73 19.66 -0.50
N GLY A 96 21.52 19.57 0.04
CA GLY A 96 20.85 18.31 0.30
C GLY A 96 20.22 17.68 -0.94
N ILE A 97 19.78 16.43 -0.73
CA ILE A 97 19.10 15.62 -1.71
C ILE A 97 17.84 15.04 -1.08
N LEU A 98 16.70 15.24 -1.72
CA LEU A 98 15.45 14.57 -1.34
C LEU A 98 15.16 13.41 -2.29
N TYR A 99 14.75 12.28 -1.73
CA TYR A 99 14.27 11.12 -2.47
C TYR A 99 12.77 10.92 -2.23
N THR A 100 12.04 10.53 -3.26
CA THR A 100 10.64 10.10 -3.15
C THR A 100 10.32 9.08 -4.24
N VAL A 101 9.41 8.16 -3.95
CA VAL A 101 8.76 7.36 -5.00
C VAL A 101 7.46 8.07 -5.37
N ILE A 102 7.30 8.41 -6.65
CA ILE A 102 6.05 8.99 -7.16
C ILE A 102 5.15 7.86 -7.62
N PHE A 103 3.92 7.84 -7.10
CA PHE A 103 2.86 6.91 -7.51
C PHE A 103 1.88 7.64 -8.43
N PHE A 104 1.64 7.09 -9.62
CA PHE A 104 0.71 7.65 -10.59
C PHE A 104 -0.02 6.54 -11.33
N LYS A 105 -1.35 6.47 -11.14
CA LYS A 105 -2.18 5.33 -11.59
C LYS A 105 -1.62 4.01 -11.02
N VAL A 106 -1.36 3.02 -11.87
CA VAL A 106 -0.76 1.73 -11.51
C VAL A 106 0.77 1.72 -11.67
N TYR A 107 1.38 2.88 -11.82
CA TYR A 107 2.81 3.04 -12.12
C TYR A 107 3.52 3.83 -11.03
N ALA A 108 4.81 3.56 -10.86
CA ALA A 108 5.66 4.26 -9.92
C ALA A 108 7.07 4.46 -10.49
N PHE A 109 7.75 5.54 -10.07
CA PHE A 109 9.14 5.79 -10.42
C PHE A 109 9.84 6.56 -9.30
N LEU A 110 11.16 6.41 -9.21
CA LEU A 110 11.98 7.14 -8.24
C LEU A 110 12.26 8.56 -8.74
N VAL A 111 12.17 9.52 -7.83
CA VAL A 111 12.59 10.92 -8.04
C VAL A 111 13.64 11.29 -7.01
N GLU A 112 14.66 11.98 -7.49
CA GLU A 112 15.74 12.59 -6.71
C GLU A 112 15.74 14.10 -6.97
N MET A 113 15.65 14.91 -5.91
CA MET A 113 15.69 16.37 -5.97
C MET A 113 17.02 16.82 -5.37
N ASP A 114 17.96 17.23 -6.22
CA ASP A 114 19.32 17.64 -5.87
C ASP A 114 19.37 19.17 -5.80
N PHE A 115 19.43 19.70 -4.58
CA PHE A 115 19.37 21.13 -4.31
C PHE A 115 20.64 21.83 -4.78
N ALA A 116 21.82 21.25 -4.55
CA ALA A 116 23.09 21.83 -5.00
C ALA A 116 23.14 22.08 -6.51
N LYS A 117 22.51 21.19 -7.30
CA LYS A 117 22.52 21.28 -8.77
C LYS A 117 21.21 21.82 -9.34
N HIS A 118 20.22 22.15 -8.51
CA HIS A 118 18.89 22.55 -8.93
C HIS A 118 18.27 21.56 -9.94
N LYS A 119 18.43 20.25 -9.69
CA LYS A 119 17.95 19.20 -10.60
C LYS A 119 16.91 18.29 -9.97
N ILE A 120 15.83 18.06 -10.71
CA ILE A 120 14.86 17.00 -10.43
C ILE A 120 15.19 15.84 -11.39
N ARG A 121 15.84 14.81 -10.85
CA ARG A 121 16.19 13.59 -11.58
C ARG A 121 15.13 12.54 -11.36
N PHE A 122 14.88 11.72 -12.38
CA PHE A 122 13.94 10.62 -12.26
C PHE A 122 14.46 9.35 -12.94
N MET A 123 14.11 8.20 -12.37
CA MET A 123 14.46 6.87 -12.87
C MET A 123 13.18 6.12 -13.21
N ASP A 124 12.87 6.06 -14.51
CA ASP A 124 11.61 5.59 -15.06
C ASP A 124 11.82 4.27 -15.81
N SER A 125 11.41 3.15 -15.20
CA SER A 125 11.58 1.79 -15.74
C SER A 125 10.61 1.43 -16.87
N LEU A 126 9.65 2.32 -17.18
CA LEU A 126 8.66 2.20 -18.24
C LEU A 126 8.40 3.56 -18.90
N ALA A 127 9.44 4.11 -19.52
CA ALA A 127 9.48 5.49 -20.02
C ALA A 127 8.31 5.90 -20.93
N ASP A 128 7.71 4.96 -21.66
CA ASP A 128 6.63 5.21 -22.61
C ASP A 128 5.23 5.14 -21.97
N TYR A 129 5.11 4.80 -20.68
CA TYR A 129 3.82 4.66 -20.00
C TYR A 129 3.11 6.00 -19.76
N LEU A 130 3.87 7.02 -19.35
CA LEU A 130 3.33 8.35 -19.07
C LEU A 130 3.46 9.25 -20.30
N SER A 131 2.36 9.90 -20.68
CA SER A 131 2.41 10.90 -21.75
C SER A 131 3.25 12.12 -21.34
N GLN A 132 3.76 12.86 -22.31
CA GLN A 132 4.53 14.09 -22.05
C GLN A 132 3.72 15.12 -21.23
N VAL A 133 2.41 15.19 -21.47
CA VAL A 133 1.49 16.06 -20.71
C VAL A 133 1.42 15.62 -19.24
N GLN A 134 1.33 14.32 -18.97
CA GLN A 134 1.29 13.77 -17.61
C GLN A 134 2.62 13.99 -16.88
N LYS A 135 3.75 13.70 -17.55
CA LYS A 135 5.09 13.96 -17.00
C LYS A 135 5.24 15.45 -16.65
N LYS A 136 4.88 16.34 -17.57
CA LYS A 136 4.92 17.79 -17.34
C LYS A 136 4.07 18.22 -16.14
N ALA A 137 2.85 17.69 -15.99
CA ALA A 137 1.98 18.01 -14.86
C ALA A 137 2.59 17.56 -13.52
N ILE A 138 3.11 16.33 -13.45
CA ILE A 138 3.80 15.78 -12.27
C ILE A 138 4.99 16.66 -11.88
N PHE A 139 5.86 16.96 -12.84
CA PHE A 139 7.07 17.71 -12.61
C PHE A 139 6.83 19.18 -12.26
N ASN A 140 5.79 19.80 -12.83
CA ASN A 140 5.35 21.13 -12.42
C ASN A 140 4.84 21.13 -10.97
N ALA A 141 4.06 20.13 -10.57
CA ALA A 141 3.59 20.03 -9.19
C ALA A 141 4.75 19.92 -8.19
N ILE A 142 5.79 19.14 -8.50
CA ILE A 142 7.00 19.05 -7.68
C ILE A 142 7.67 20.44 -7.57
N ARG A 143 7.82 21.15 -8.69
CA ARG A 143 8.37 22.51 -8.69
C ARG A 143 7.55 23.48 -7.86
N ASP A 144 6.23 23.43 -7.95
CA ASP A 144 5.34 24.32 -7.21
C ASP A 144 5.49 24.09 -5.70
N VAL A 145 5.58 22.83 -5.25
CA VAL A 145 5.80 22.47 -3.85
C VAL A 145 7.18 22.89 -3.35
N LEU A 146 8.23 22.65 -4.15
CA LEU A 146 9.59 23.08 -3.80
C LEU A 146 9.72 24.61 -3.75
N ARG A 147 9.06 25.32 -4.67
CA ARG A 147 9.00 26.78 -4.66
C ARG A 147 8.27 27.29 -3.42
N GLU A 148 7.13 26.71 -3.07
CA GLU A 148 6.36 27.13 -1.90
C GLU A 148 7.15 26.90 -0.60
N ARG A 149 7.91 25.80 -0.51
CA ARG A 149 8.66 25.43 0.68
C ARG A 149 10.00 26.15 0.84
N TYR A 150 10.80 26.20 -0.23
CA TYR A 150 12.20 26.64 -0.19
C TYR A 150 12.46 27.87 -1.07
N SER A 151 11.43 28.44 -1.70
CA SER A 151 11.57 29.59 -2.61
C SER A 151 12.47 29.36 -3.84
N ILE A 152 12.74 28.10 -4.22
CA ILE A 152 13.59 27.76 -5.39
C ILE A 152 12.73 27.56 -6.64
N VAL A 153 13.01 28.31 -7.71
CA VAL A 153 12.20 28.33 -8.95
C VAL A 153 12.85 27.65 -10.16
N ASP A 154 14.18 27.55 -10.20
CA ASP A 154 14.95 27.20 -11.41
C ASP A 154 15.36 25.72 -11.48
N TRP A 155 14.39 24.82 -11.31
CA TRP A 155 14.65 23.38 -11.39
C TRP A 155 14.71 22.87 -12.83
N VAL A 156 15.75 22.08 -13.12
CA VAL A 156 15.93 21.38 -14.41
C VAL A 156 15.59 19.89 -14.26
N PHE A 157 14.83 19.35 -15.21
CA PHE A 157 14.47 17.93 -15.22
C PHE A 157 15.48 17.10 -16.00
N GLU A 158 15.88 15.96 -15.43
CA GLU A 158 16.83 15.06 -16.06
C GLU A 158 16.38 13.60 -15.89
N ASN A 159 16.19 12.89 -17.01
CA ASN A 159 15.96 11.45 -16.96
C ASN A 159 17.31 10.75 -16.78
N LYS A 160 17.48 10.04 -15.66
CA LYS A 160 18.69 9.26 -15.38
C LYS A 160 18.66 7.85 -15.97
N GLY A 161 17.50 7.44 -16.49
CA GLY A 161 17.26 6.09 -16.98
C GLY A 161 17.08 5.08 -15.84
N SER A 162 16.56 3.92 -16.20
CA SER A 162 16.44 2.74 -15.34
C SER A 162 16.48 1.51 -16.25
N ALA A 163 16.78 0.34 -15.68
CA ALA A 163 16.47 -0.90 -16.38
C ALA A 163 14.97 -0.99 -16.67
N ARG A 164 14.63 -1.63 -17.79
CA ARG A 164 13.23 -1.87 -18.18
C ARG A 164 12.61 -2.88 -17.22
N GLN A 165 11.41 -2.58 -16.76
CA GLN A 165 10.70 -3.45 -15.83
C GLN A 165 10.02 -4.65 -16.50
N GLY A 166 9.76 -5.67 -15.68
CA GLY A 166 8.77 -6.71 -15.95
C GLY A 166 7.33 -6.26 -15.65
N ILE A 167 6.42 -7.23 -15.53
CA ILE A 167 5.01 -6.95 -15.26
C ILE A 167 4.83 -6.47 -13.82
N ASN A 168 4.36 -5.24 -13.65
CA ASN A 168 4.04 -4.62 -12.35
C ASN A 168 5.23 -4.46 -11.38
N ASP A 169 6.46 -4.42 -11.88
CA ASP A 169 7.68 -4.29 -11.05
C ASP A 169 8.19 -2.85 -10.89
N CYS A 170 7.43 -1.84 -11.33
CA CYS A 170 7.81 -0.42 -11.26
C CYS A 170 8.32 0.05 -9.89
N VAL A 171 7.67 -0.39 -8.82
CA VAL A 171 8.08 -0.09 -7.45
C VAL A 171 9.37 -0.83 -7.09
N ILE A 172 9.50 -2.11 -7.46
CA ILE A 172 10.70 -2.91 -7.19
C ILE A 172 11.92 -2.26 -7.84
N LEU A 173 11.79 -1.89 -9.12
CA LEU A 173 12.85 -1.18 -9.85
C LEU A 173 13.13 0.20 -9.23
N SER A 174 12.12 0.92 -8.73
CA SER A 174 12.32 2.20 -8.03
C SER A 174 13.13 2.03 -6.74
N LEU A 175 12.88 0.97 -5.97
CA LEU A 175 13.60 0.66 -4.74
C LEU A 175 15.04 0.18 -5.02
N MET A 176 15.23 -0.65 -6.06
CA MET A 176 16.56 -1.03 -6.53
C MET A 176 17.37 0.19 -6.98
N ASN A 177 16.75 1.10 -7.75
CA ASN A 177 17.36 2.37 -8.14
C ASN A 177 17.74 3.19 -6.90
N LEU A 178 16.87 3.29 -5.90
CA LEU A 178 17.17 4.03 -4.66
C LEU A 178 18.43 3.48 -3.99
N LYS A 179 18.50 2.16 -3.80
CA LYS A 179 19.65 1.50 -3.21
C LYS A 179 20.92 1.75 -4.03
N ALA A 180 20.85 1.62 -5.36
CA ALA A 180 21.98 1.90 -6.24
C ALA A 180 22.43 3.37 -6.17
N ARG A 181 21.49 4.33 -6.07
CA ARG A 181 21.78 5.77 -5.90
C ARG A 181 22.51 6.06 -4.60
N LEU A 182 22.06 5.46 -3.50
CA LEU A 182 22.66 5.70 -2.18
C LEU A 182 24.07 5.11 -2.07
N LEU A 183 24.34 4.02 -2.80
CA LEU A 183 25.64 3.36 -2.87
C LEU A 183 26.55 3.89 -4.00
N ASP A 184 26.14 4.94 -4.70
CA ASP A 184 26.86 5.55 -5.84
C ASP A 184 27.18 4.56 -6.99
N LEU A 185 26.28 3.61 -7.22
CA LEU A 185 26.42 2.53 -8.22
C LEU A 185 25.78 2.86 -9.58
N ASP A 186 25.55 4.14 -9.89
CA ASP A 186 24.95 4.60 -11.16
C ASP A 186 25.62 4.03 -12.41
N HIS A 187 26.94 3.93 -12.36
CA HIS A 187 27.78 3.44 -13.45
C HIS A 187 27.62 1.93 -13.69
N MET A 188 26.97 1.22 -12.77
CA MET A 188 26.70 -0.21 -12.79
C MET A 188 25.20 -0.52 -12.66
N LEU A 189 24.33 0.40 -13.10
CA LEU A 189 22.88 0.20 -13.05
C LEU A 189 22.42 -1.14 -13.64
N PRO A 190 22.93 -1.63 -14.80
CA PRO A 190 22.50 -2.92 -15.34
C PRO A 190 22.84 -4.13 -14.45
N GLN A 191 23.86 -4.03 -13.58
CA GLN A 191 24.25 -5.11 -12.66
C GLN A 191 23.49 -5.07 -11.34
N HIS A 192 22.99 -3.91 -10.92
CA HIS A 192 22.34 -3.71 -9.61
C HIS A 192 20.84 -3.42 -9.67
N VAL A 193 20.34 -3.10 -10.86
CA VAL A 193 18.94 -2.83 -11.14
C VAL A 193 18.55 -3.70 -12.33
N ASN A 194 17.97 -4.86 -12.05
CA ASN A 194 17.71 -5.89 -13.05
C ASN A 194 16.33 -6.51 -12.85
N LEU A 195 15.58 -6.66 -13.94
CA LEU A 195 14.24 -7.24 -13.91
C LEU A 195 14.25 -8.72 -13.51
N TYR A 196 15.33 -9.45 -13.82
CA TYR A 196 15.40 -10.89 -13.49
C TYR A 196 15.48 -11.12 -11.98
N ASP A 197 15.98 -10.14 -11.25
CA ASP A 197 16.16 -10.21 -9.79
C ASP A 197 14.92 -9.68 -9.05
N ALA A 198 13.90 -9.17 -9.76
CA ALA A 198 12.71 -8.57 -9.15
C ALA A 198 11.91 -9.58 -8.30
N GLY A 199 11.87 -10.85 -8.71
CA GLY A 199 11.21 -11.91 -7.94
C GLY A 199 11.90 -12.20 -6.61
N GLU A 200 13.22 -12.38 -6.65
CA GLU A 200 14.03 -12.57 -5.45
C GLU A 200 13.98 -11.34 -4.54
N TYR A 201 14.00 -10.14 -5.12
CA TYR A 201 13.88 -8.89 -4.38
C TYR A 201 12.54 -8.81 -3.63
N ARG A 202 11.42 -9.22 -4.24
CA ARG A 202 10.12 -9.31 -3.56
C ARG A 202 10.15 -10.30 -2.40
N ASP A 203 10.76 -11.46 -2.58
CA ASP A 203 10.85 -12.47 -1.53
C ASP A 203 11.70 -11.97 -0.34
N ASN A 204 12.81 -11.28 -0.62
CA ASN A 204 13.67 -10.65 0.39
C ASN A 204 12.94 -9.52 1.11
N MET A 205 12.18 -8.68 0.38
CA MET A 205 11.35 -7.62 0.99
C MET A 205 10.35 -8.21 1.99
N ILE A 206 9.67 -9.32 1.64
CA ILE A 206 8.72 -9.98 2.56
C ILE A 206 9.44 -10.44 3.83
N GLU A 207 10.57 -11.11 3.69
CA GLU A 207 11.33 -11.59 4.84
C GLU A 207 11.81 -10.44 5.74
N GLU A 208 12.42 -9.42 5.16
CA GLU A 208 12.95 -8.27 5.89
C GLU A 208 11.85 -7.48 6.59
N LEU A 209 10.71 -7.22 5.92
CA LEU A 209 9.57 -6.54 6.53
C LEU A 209 8.98 -7.34 7.69
N MET A 210 8.81 -8.65 7.52
CA MET A 210 8.31 -9.51 8.60
C MET A 210 9.24 -9.49 9.81
N LYS A 211 10.55 -9.33 9.60
CA LYS A 211 11.53 -9.32 10.69
C LYS A 211 11.59 -8.02 11.49
N THR A 212 10.86 -6.97 11.09
CA THR A 212 10.90 -5.71 11.86
C THR A 212 10.09 -5.81 13.16
N THR A 213 9.13 -6.73 13.26
CA THR A 213 8.33 -6.94 14.48
C THR A 213 8.48 -8.36 15.02
N ASP A 214 8.24 -8.54 16.32
CA ASP A 214 8.20 -9.88 16.96
C ASP A 214 7.07 -10.76 16.39
N ILE A 215 5.91 -10.15 16.12
CA ILE A 215 4.74 -10.83 15.56
C ILE A 215 5.04 -11.31 14.13
N GLY A 216 5.56 -10.43 13.28
CA GLY A 216 5.96 -10.75 11.91
C GLY A 216 7.06 -11.82 11.89
N SER A 217 8.07 -11.70 12.76
CA SER A 217 9.16 -12.66 12.87
C SER A 217 8.64 -14.05 13.22
N THR A 218 7.74 -14.14 14.21
CA THR A 218 7.09 -15.39 14.61
C THR A 218 6.23 -15.95 13.48
N PHE A 219 5.51 -15.10 12.75
CA PHE A 219 4.66 -15.51 11.64
C PHE A 219 5.49 -16.06 10.46
N PHE A 220 6.57 -15.37 10.09
CA PHE A 220 7.49 -15.80 9.05
C PHE A 220 8.17 -17.11 9.42
N ALA A 221 8.66 -17.25 10.65
CA ALA A 221 9.28 -18.49 11.14
C ALA A 221 8.32 -19.70 11.04
N LYS A 222 7.01 -19.50 11.29
CA LYS A 222 5.99 -20.54 11.09
C LYS A 222 5.77 -20.90 9.62
N CYS A 223 5.84 -19.91 8.73
CA CYS A 223 5.62 -20.09 7.30
C CYS A 223 6.85 -20.64 6.55
N LYS A 224 8.06 -20.37 7.05
CA LYS A 224 9.37 -20.80 6.52
C LYS A 224 9.74 -20.29 5.12
N SER A 225 8.87 -19.53 4.45
CA SER A 225 9.13 -18.95 3.13
C SER A 225 8.14 -17.81 2.81
N SER A 226 8.58 -16.87 1.98
CA SER A 226 7.77 -15.73 1.49
C SER A 226 6.51 -16.19 0.74
N LYS A 227 6.61 -17.25 -0.07
CA LYS A 227 5.45 -17.87 -0.74
C LYS A 227 4.42 -18.42 0.26
N ALA A 228 4.86 -19.09 1.33
CA ALA A 228 3.95 -19.61 2.34
C ALA A 228 3.31 -18.48 3.17
N VAL A 229 4.05 -17.41 3.43
CA VAL A 229 3.53 -16.18 4.06
C VAL A 229 2.39 -15.60 3.23
N LEU A 230 2.60 -15.34 1.94
CA LEU A 230 1.57 -14.81 1.04
C LEU A 230 0.32 -15.70 1.01
N ASN A 231 0.51 -17.02 0.89
CA ASN A 231 -0.60 -17.97 0.90
C ASN A 231 -1.40 -17.93 2.21
N GLN A 232 -0.72 -17.83 3.34
CA GLN A 232 -1.35 -17.81 4.65
C GLN A 232 -2.11 -16.50 4.89
N ILE A 233 -1.53 -15.36 4.51
CA ILE A 233 -2.19 -14.06 4.59
C ILE A 233 -3.42 -14.03 3.68
N ASN A 234 -3.30 -14.52 2.43
CA ASN A 234 -4.42 -14.56 1.50
C ASN A 234 -5.58 -15.43 2.03
N ARG A 235 -5.27 -16.58 2.66
CA ARG A 235 -6.28 -17.41 3.33
C ARG A 235 -6.97 -16.66 4.46
N ARG A 236 -6.21 -15.95 5.31
CA ARG A 236 -6.76 -15.14 6.40
C ARG A 236 -7.66 -14.02 5.85
N GLU A 237 -7.27 -13.41 4.74
CA GLU A 237 -8.04 -12.36 4.08
C GLU A 237 -9.36 -12.85 3.50
N VAL A 238 -9.36 -14.01 2.83
CA VAL A 238 -10.61 -14.65 2.36
C VAL A 238 -11.56 -14.93 3.53
N GLN A 239 -11.04 -15.42 4.67
CA GLN A 239 -11.85 -15.66 5.86
C GLN A 239 -12.41 -14.37 6.47
N ARG A 240 -11.61 -13.29 6.51
CA ARG A 240 -12.07 -11.97 6.95
C ARG A 240 -13.22 -11.44 6.10
N LYS A 241 -13.10 -11.54 4.76
CA LYS A 241 -14.15 -11.10 3.83
C LYS A 241 -15.46 -11.86 4.06
N LYS A 242 -15.39 -13.20 4.19
CA LYS A 242 -16.56 -14.02 4.54
C LYS A 242 -17.21 -13.57 5.86
N ILE A 243 -16.41 -13.38 6.92
CA ILE A 243 -16.93 -12.91 8.22
C ILE A 243 -17.58 -11.53 8.09
N PHE A 244 -16.96 -10.62 7.34
CA PHE A 244 -17.50 -9.28 7.12
C PHE A 244 -18.84 -9.30 6.38
N GLU A 245 -19.00 -10.16 5.37
CA GLU A 245 -20.27 -10.36 4.66
C GLU A 245 -21.37 -10.87 5.59
N LEU A 246 -21.07 -11.87 6.43
CA LEU A 246 -21.98 -12.40 7.45
C LEU A 246 -22.42 -11.32 8.44
N LEU A 247 -21.47 -10.52 8.95
CA LEU A 247 -21.76 -9.41 9.86
C LEU A 247 -22.60 -8.32 9.18
N THR A 248 -22.34 -8.03 7.91
CA THR A 248 -23.13 -7.06 7.13
C THR A 248 -24.57 -7.52 6.97
N LYS A 249 -24.80 -8.80 6.65
CA LYS A 249 -26.14 -9.41 6.59
C LYS A 249 -26.83 -9.37 7.96
N ARG A 250 -26.13 -9.74 9.03
CA ARG A 250 -26.66 -9.66 10.41
C ARG A 250 -27.07 -8.23 10.78
N ASN A 251 -26.26 -7.24 10.45
CA ASN A 251 -26.56 -5.83 10.70
C ASN A 251 -27.78 -5.35 9.89
N LEU A 252 -27.94 -5.83 8.65
CA LEU A 252 -29.13 -5.52 7.85
C LEU A 252 -30.40 -6.12 8.46
N ILE A 253 -30.33 -7.37 8.94
CA ILE A 253 -31.43 -8.04 9.66
C ILE A 253 -31.83 -7.23 10.89
N ALA A 254 -30.87 -6.82 11.72
CA ALA A 254 -31.13 -6.00 12.91
C ALA A 254 -31.79 -4.64 12.55
N LYS A 255 -31.35 -3.99 11.46
CA LYS A 255 -31.98 -2.76 10.97
C LYS A 255 -33.43 -2.97 10.52
N ILE A 256 -33.73 -4.10 9.89
CA ILE A 256 -35.11 -4.43 9.49
C ILE A 256 -35.97 -4.68 10.73
N TYR A 257 -35.48 -5.46 11.71
CA TYR A 257 -36.16 -5.68 12.98
C TYR A 257 -36.52 -4.37 13.69
N ASN A 258 -35.53 -3.49 13.92
CA ASN A 258 -35.78 -2.20 14.57
C ASN A 258 -36.80 -1.34 13.79
N ARG A 259 -36.78 -1.42 12.46
CA ARG A 259 -37.75 -0.69 11.61
C ARG A 259 -39.16 -1.25 11.76
N MET A 260 -39.30 -2.57 11.86
CA MET A 260 -40.58 -3.23 12.10
C MET A 260 -41.13 -2.90 13.50
N GLU A 261 -40.30 -2.95 14.54
CA GLU A 261 -40.71 -2.56 15.90
C GLU A 261 -41.22 -1.10 15.95
N ASN A 262 -40.52 -0.17 15.28
CA ASN A 262 -40.95 1.22 15.19
C ASN A 262 -42.27 1.40 14.44
N ILE A 263 -42.51 0.63 13.38
CA ILE A 263 -43.79 0.65 12.64
C ILE A 263 -44.91 0.11 13.54
N GLN A 264 -44.66 -1.00 14.23
CA GLN A 264 -45.63 -1.61 15.15
C GLN A 264 -46.02 -0.64 16.27
N ALA A 265 -45.04 0.06 16.86
CA ALA A 265 -45.28 1.07 17.89
C ALA A 265 -46.01 2.34 17.39
N GLN A 266 -46.08 2.57 16.08
CA GLN A 266 -46.83 3.68 15.47
C GLN A 266 -48.25 3.27 15.04
N LEU A 267 -48.54 1.97 14.95
CA LEU A 267 -49.80 1.39 14.51
C LEU A 267 -50.56 0.82 15.73
N ASP A 268 -50.95 1.68 16.67
CA ASP A 268 -51.76 1.30 17.84
C ASP A 268 -53.24 1.06 17.51
N ASP A 269 -53.67 1.24 16.26
CA ASP A 269 -55.09 1.19 15.84
C ASP A 269 -55.52 -0.11 15.12
N GLY A 270 -54.60 -1.09 14.99
CA GLY A 270 -54.89 -2.37 14.35
C GLY A 270 -54.96 -2.33 12.81
N THR A 271 -54.55 -1.23 12.16
CA THR A 271 -54.45 -1.19 10.69
C THR A 271 -53.23 -1.96 10.17
N THR A 272 -53.46 -2.83 9.18
CA THR A 272 -52.40 -3.59 8.51
C THR A 272 -51.63 -2.72 7.53
N ASN A 273 -50.34 -2.53 7.76
CA ASN A 273 -49.46 -1.81 6.84
C ASN A 273 -48.82 -2.78 5.83
N PRO A 274 -49.11 -2.69 4.51
CA PRO A 274 -48.55 -3.59 3.51
C PRO A 274 -47.02 -3.51 3.39
N TYR A 275 -46.41 -2.42 3.87
CA TYR A 275 -44.96 -2.29 4.00
C TYR A 275 -44.39 -3.22 5.09
N PHE A 276 -45.16 -3.51 6.14
CA PHE A 276 -44.76 -4.42 7.22
C PHE A 276 -44.62 -5.86 6.71
N THR A 277 -45.60 -6.37 5.95
CA THR A 277 -45.56 -7.71 5.34
C THR A 277 -44.39 -7.85 4.36
N GLN A 278 -44.05 -6.80 3.61
CA GLN A 278 -42.86 -6.81 2.74
C GLN A 278 -41.55 -6.90 3.53
N LEU A 279 -41.47 -6.23 4.68
CA LEU A 279 -40.32 -6.31 5.58
C LEU A 279 -40.22 -7.70 6.22
N GLU A 280 -41.33 -8.32 6.63
CA GLU A 280 -41.36 -9.70 7.15
C GLU A 280 -40.84 -10.73 6.14
N VAL A 281 -41.34 -10.68 4.90
CA VAL A 281 -40.89 -11.58 3.83
C VAL A 281 -39.39 -11.40 3.56
N ARG A 282 -38.93 -10.14 3.51
CA ARG A 282 -37.51 -9.83 3.32
C ARG A 282 -36.66 -10.31 4.49
N LEU A 283 -37.16 -10.16 5.72
CA LEU A 283 -36.49 -10.57 6.95
C LEU A 283 -36.29 -12.09 6.98
N HIS A 284 -37.36 -12.87 6.78
CA HIS A 284 -37.29 -14.32 6.74
C HIS A 284 -36.33 -14.83 5.66
N ARG A 285 -36.35 -14.22 4.48
CA ARG A 285 -35.39 -14.57 3.41
C ARG A 285 -33.95 -14.32 3.85
N LEU A 286 -33.65 -13.14 4.40
CA LEU A 286 -32.30 -12.79 4.84
C LEU A 286 -31.82 -13.66 6.00
N GLN A 287 -32.72 -14.06 6.90
CA GLN A 287 -32.41 -14.98 8.00
C GLN A 287 -32.04 -16.36 7.47
N GLY A 288 -32.85 -16.94 6.56
CA GLY A 288 -32.54 -18.23 5.96
C GLY A 288 -31.25 -18.21 5.12
N GLU A 289 -30.98 -17.12 4.40
CA GLU A 289 -29.70 -16.91 3.70
C GLU A 289 -28.53 -16.85 4.70
N LEU A 290 -28.66 -16.10 5.79
CA LEU A 290 -27.60 -15.97 6.79
C LEU A 290 -27.32 -17.30 7.50
N GLU A 291 -28.35 -18.05 7.88
CA GLU A 291 -28.22 -19.35 8.54
C GLU A 291 -27.43 -20.32 7.65
N LYS A 292 -27.82 -20.43 6.38
CA LYS A 292 -27.11 -21.25 5.40
C LYS A 292 -25.65 -20.83 5.23
N ASP A 293 -25.38 -19.53 5.09
CA ASP A 293 -24.02 -19.03 4.91
C ASP A 293 -23.13 -19.27 6.15
N VAL A 294 -23.72 -19.21 7.35
CA VAL A 294 -23.01 -19.52 8.61
C VAL A 294 -22.66 -21.01 8.67
N GLU A 295 -23.60 -21.91 8.37
CA GLU A 295 -23.35 -23.35 8.34
C GLU A 295 -22.25 -23.72 7.33
N GLU A 296 -22.32 -23.17 6.12
CA GLU A 296 -21.29 -23.37 5.09
C GLU A 296 -19.92 -22.86 5.57
N HIS A 297 -19.88 -21.69 6.22
CA HIS A 297 -18.64 -21.12 6.75
C HIS A 297 -18.04 -21.98 7.88
N GLU A 298 -18.85 -22.48 8.80
CA GLU A 298 -18.40 -23.33 9.91
C GLU A 298 -17.86 -24.67 9.41
N LEU A 299 -18.52 -25.29 8.43
CA LEU A 299 -18.06 -26.51 7.78
C LEU A 299 -16.71 -26.30 7.07
N ASP A 300 -16.57 -25.22 6.32
CA ASP A 300 -15.31 -24.83 5.68
C ASP A 300 -14.20 -24.59 6.72
N PHE A 301 -14.52 -23.90 7.81
CA PHE A 301 -13.57 -23.60 8.86
C PHE A 301 -13.09 -24.88 9.57
N ALA A 302 -14.02 -25.79 9.89
CA ALA A 302 -13.71 -27.09 10.49
C ALA A 302 -12.82 -27.96 9.59
N ARG A 303 -13.14 -28.05 8.29
CA ARG A 303 -12.32 -28.76 7.30
C ARG A 303 -10.90 -28.18 7.21
N ASN A 304 -10.79 -26.85 7.13
CA ASN A 304 -9.50 -26.17 7.07
C ASN A 304 -8.66 -26.35 8.34
N ARG A 305 -9.31 -26.42 9.51
CA ARG A 305 -8.65 -26.70 10.79
C ARG A 305 -8.13 -28.14 10.85
N ALA A 306 -8.93 -29.12 10.41
CA ALA A 306 -8.54 -30.52 10.38
C ALA A 306 -7.33 -30.77 9.47
N LEU A 307 -7.33 -30.18 8.26
CA LEU A 307 -6.21 -30.26 7.31
C LEU A 307 -4.91 -29.65 7.84
N ARG A 308 -5.00 -28.60 8.67
CA ARG A 308 -3.82 -27.99 9.31
C ARG A 308 -3.24 -28.89 10.39
N ASN A 309 -4.08 -29.52 11.20
CA ASN A 309 -3.62 -30.40 12.26
C ASN A 309 -3.01 -31.70 11.72
N SER A 310 -3.41 -32.16 10.53
CA SER A 310 -2.85 -33.35 9.88
C SER A 310 -1.52 -33.11 9.15
N GLN A 311 -1.08 -31.85 8.99
CA GLN A 311 0.22 -31.51 8.38
C GLN A 311 1.32 -31.21 9.41
N VAL A 312 1.02 -31.39 10.70
CA VAL A 312 1.92 -31.11 11.85
C VAL A 312 2.45 -32.41 12.50
N THR A 313 2.08 -33.58 11.97
CA THR A 313 2.63 -34.90 12.30
C THR A 313 3.57 -35.38 11.20
#